data_AF-A0A258MDA5-F1
#
_entry.id   AF-A0A258MDA5-F1
#
_cell.length_a   1.000
_cell.length_b   1.000
_cell.length_c   1.000
_cell.angle_alpha   90.00
_cell.angle_beta   90.00
_cell.angle_gamma   90.00
#
_symmetry.space_group_name_H-M   'P 1'
#
loop_
_entity.id
_entity.type
_entity.pdbx_description
1 polymer ?
#
loop_
_entity_poly.entity_id
_entity_poly.type
_entity_poly.pdbx_seq_one_letter_code
_entity_poly.pdbx_strand_id
1 'polypeptide(L)' 'VSMLNLLGDLWYEGSEDKTREPAWDKVLSHPDAKLHLYGKSDPRMGRKMGHINCLGESLNQARQNCVAVALELGIEP' A
#
# COMPACT_ATOMS: atom_id res chain seq x y z
N VAL A 1 3.00 -6.82 14.18
CA VAL A 1 3.05 -6.26 12.81
C VAL A 1 2.09 -7.04 11.91
N SER A 2 1.41 -6.34 11.00
CA SER A 2 0.67 -6.90 9.86
C SER A 2 1.26 -6.30 8.59
N MET A 3 1.34 -7.06 7.51
CA MET A 3 1.99 -6.62 6.27
C MET A 3 0.99 -6.53 5.13
N LEU A 4 1.03 -5.42 4.39
CA LEU A 4 0.28 -5.17 3.16
C LEU A 4 1.25 -5.16 1.97
N ASN A 5 1.07 -6.05 1.00
CA ASN A 5 1.89 -6.03 -0.22
C ASN A 5 1.36 -4.95 -1.16
N LEU A 6 2.28 -4.19 -1.77
CA LEU A 6 1.95 -3.20 -2.78
C LEU A 6 2.21 -3.80 -4.15
N LEU A 7 1.17 -3.94 -4.97
CA LEU A 7 1.27 -4.44 -6.33
C LEU A 7 1.29 -3.27 -7.33
N GLY A 8 1.73 -3.53 -8.56
CA GLY A 8 1.77 -2.51 -9.61
C GLY A 8 0.38 -2.00 -10.00
N ASP A 9 -0.67 -2.75 -9.69
CA ASP A 9 -2.09 -2.42 -9.87
C ASP A 9 -2.44 -1.05 -9.26
N LEU A 10 -1.73 -0.63 -8.20
CA LEU A 10 -1.94 0.67 -7.55
C LEU A 10 -1.69 1.87 -8.46
N TRP A 11 -0.87 1.70 -9.50
CA TRP A 11 -0.59 2.75 -10.46
C TRP A 11 -1.66 2.91 -11.53
N TYR A 12 -2.70 2.08 -11.57
CA TYR A 12 -3.69 2.09 -12.64
C TYR A 12 -5.10 2.43 -12.14
N GLU A 13 -5.83 3.27 -12.88
CA GLU A 13 -7.24 3.61 -12.62
C GLU A 13 -8.19 2.72 -13.41
N GLY A 14 -8.22 1.42 -13.10
CA GLY A 14 -9.12 0.46 -13.74
C GLY A 14 -8.81 0.13 -15.21
N SER A 15 -7.78 0.73 -15.81
CA SER A 15 -7.26 0.40 -17.13
C SER A 15 -5.76 0.70 -17.21
N GLU A 16 -4.99 -0.07 -17.98
CA GLU A 16 -3.53 0.10 -18.13
C GLU A 16 -3.14 1.45 -18.77
N ASP A 17 -4.05 2.09 -19.51
CA ASP A 17 -3.80 3.35 -20.22
C ASP A 17 -3.88 4.60 -19.34
N LYS A 18 -4.38 4.47 -18.10
CA LYS A 18 -4.52 5.58 -17.15
C LYS A 18 -3.70 5.30 -15.90
N THR A 19 -2.54 5.94 -15.84
CA THR A 19 -1.65 5.84 -14.68
C THR A 19 -1.91 6.95 -13.67
N ARG A 20 -1.82 6.60 -12.39
CA ARG A 20 -1.82 7.51 -11.25
C ARG A 20 -0.64 7.19 -10.35
N GLU A 21 -0.18 8.19 -9.60
CA GLU A 21 0.69 7.91 -8.47
C GLU A 21 -0.17 7.46 -7.27
N PRO A 22 0.22 6.40 -6.54
CA PRO A 22 -0.47 6.03 -5.31
C PRO A 22 -0.37 7.16 -4.26
N ALA A 23 -1.36 7.24 -3.36
CA ALA A 23 -1.48 8.30 -2.36
C ALA A 23 -0.44 8.16 -1.22
N TRP A 24 0.85 8.29 -1.53
CA TRP A 24 1.94 8.10 -0.57
C TRP A 24 1.91 9.09 0.57
N ASP A 25 1.43 10.32 0.35
CA ASP A 25 1.23 11.33 1.38
C ASP A 25 0.32 10.80 2.50
N LYS A 26 -0.76 10.09 2.14
CA LYS A 26 -1.68 9.45 3.10
C LYS A 26 -0.98 8.35 3.88
N VAL A 27 -0.28 7.46 3.19
CA VAL A 27 0.48 6.38 3.84
C VAL A 27 1.53 6.93 4.81
N LEU A 28 2.30 7.93 4.37
CA LEU A 28 3.39 8.52 5.16
C LEU A 28 2.87 9.36 6.34
N SER A 29 1.63 9.86 6.27
CA SER A 29 0.97 10.54 7.40
C SER A 29 0.51 9.58 8.50
N HIS A 30 0.37 8.28 8.20
CA HIS A 30 -0.06 7.29 9.17
C HIS A 30 1.11 6.91 10.12
N PRO A 31 1.01 7.18 11.44
CA PRO A 31 2.16 7.06 12.36
C PRO A 31 2.71 5.63 12.45
N ASP A 32 1.84 4.64 12.33
CA ASP A 32 2.19 3.22 12.44
C ASP A 32 2.43 2.51 11.10
N ALA A 33 2.41 3.22 9.98
CA ALA A 33 2.70 2.65 8.66
C ALA A 33 4.19 2.85 8.33
N LYS A 34 4.85 1.78 7.88
CA LYS A 34 6.24 1.82 7.41
C LYS A 34 6.30 1.35 5.95
N LEU A 35 6.45 2.32 5.05
CA LEU A 35 6.48 2.12 3.61
C LEU A 35 7.87 1.65 3.16
N HIS A 36 7.92 0.54 2.41
CA HIS A 36 9.13 0.03 1.77
C HIS A 36 8.88 -0.19 0.28
N LEU A 37 9.52 0.63 -0.57
CA LEU A 37 9.49 0.49 -2.03
C LEU A 37 10.75 -0.22 -2.53
N TYR A 38 10.62 -1.07 -3.56
CA TYR A 38 11.73 -1.84 -4.10
C TYR A 38 12.56 -1.12 -5.17
N GLY A 39 12.27 0.17 -5.46
CA GLY A 39 13.00 0.94 -6.46
C GLY A 39 12.85 0.43 -7.89
N LYS A 40 11.78 -0.32 -8.19
CA LYS A 40 11.47 -0.80 -9.53
C LYS A 40 10.85 0.33 -10.34
N SER A 41 11.37 0.57 -11.54
CA SER A 41 10.95 1.67 -12.42
C SER A 41 9.61 1.42 -13.15
N ASP A 42 9.16 0.17 -13.22
CA ASP A 42 8.05 -0.24 -14.07
C ASP A 42 6.99 -1.00 -13.26
N PRO A 43 5.93 -0.33 -12.78
CA PRO A 43 4.78 -1.00 -12.19
C PRO A 43 4.08 -1.82 -13.27
N ARG A 44 3.78 -3.09 -12.96
CA ARG A 44 2.98 -3.97 -13.84
C ARG A 44 1.91 -4.64 -12.99
N MET A 45 0.76 -4.92 -13.58
CA MET A 45 -0.33 -5.66 -12.93
C MET A 45 0.21 -6.94 -12.23
N GLY A 46 -0.14 -7.12 -10.96
CA GLY A 46 0.32 -8.22 -10.10
C GLY A 46 1.79 -8.18 -9.66
N ARG A 47 2.61 -7.27 -10.18
CA ARG A 47 4.04 -7.18 -9.82
C ARG A 47 4.18 -6.58 -8.43
N LYS A 48 4.89 -7.26 -7.51
CA LYS A 48 5.23 -6.68 -6.21
C LYS A 48 6.17 -5.48 -6.36
N MET A 49 5.70 -4.31 -5.97
CA MET A 49 6.43 -3.03 -6.03
C MET A 49 6.97 -2.59 -4.66
N GLY A 50 6.38 -3.10 -3.59
CA GLY A 50 6.81 -2.80 -2.23
C GLY A 50 5.97 -3.55 -1.20
N HIS A 51 6.05 -3.09 0.04
CA HIS A 51 5.13 -3.48 1.10
C HIS A 51 5.02 -2.36 2.14
N ILE A 52 3.98 -2.42 2.95
CA ILE A 52 3.79 -1.60 4.13
C ILE A 52 3.71 -2.51 5.34
N ASN A 53 4.56 -2.26 6.33
CA ASN A 53 4.43 -2.88 7.65
C ASN A 53 3.60 -1.96 8.54
N CYS A 54 2.43 -2.43 8.96
CA CYS A 54 1.58 -1.74 9.91
C CYS A 54 1.85 -2.26 11.33
N LEU A 55 2.23 -1.33 12.20
CA LEU A 55 2.53 -1.59 13.60
C LEU A 55 1.25 -1.50 14.44
N GLY A 56 1.31 -2.03 15.66
CA GLY A 56 0.22 -1.99 16.62
C GLY A 56 0.59 -2.76 17.88
N GLU A 57 0.01 -2.37 19.01
CA GLU A 57 0.25 -3.00 20.31
C GLU A 57 -0.31 -4.43 20.41
N SER A 58 -1.23 -4.77 19.50
CA SER A 58 -1.77 -6.11 19.31
C SER A 58 -1.83 -6.48 17.83
N LEU A 59 -1.98 -7.77 17.54
CA LEU A 59 -2.19 -8.23 16.17
C LEU A 59 -3.48 -7.66 15.56
N ASN A 60 -4.54 -7.50 16.36
CA ASN A 60 -5.79 -6.91 15.88
C ASN A 60 -5.61 -5.43 15.52
N GLN A 61 -4.91 -4.66 16.35
CA GLN A 61 -4.59 -3.27 16.04
C GLN A 61 -3.74 -3.16 14.76
N ALA A 62 -2.71 -4.00 14.62
CA ALA A 62 -1.87 -4.00 13.43
C ALA A 62 -2.66 -4.33 12.16
N ARG A 63 -3.66 -5.23 12.24
CA ARG A 63 -4.56 -5.54 11.13
C ARG A 63 -5.49 -4.39 10.80
N GLN A 64 -6.07 -3.72 11.81
CA GLN A 64 -6.91 -2.54 11.60
C GLN A 64 -6.13 -1.41 10.94
N ASN A 65 -4.88 -1.19 11.34
CA ASN A 65 -3.99 -0.23 10.72
C ASN A 65 -3.70 -0.60 9.24
N CYS A 66 -3.49 -1.90 8.92
CA CYS A 66 -3.40 -2.36 7.53
C CYS A 66 -4.66 -2.03 6.72
N VAL A 67 -5.86 -2.25 7.28
CA VAL A 67 -7.13 -1.95 6.60
C VAL A 67 -7.27 -0.45 6.34
N ALA A 68 -6.97 0.39 7.33
CA ALA A 68 -7.02 1.84 7.18
C ALA A 68 -6.09 2.32 6.04
N VAL A 69 -4.85 1.84 6.02
CA VAL A 69 -3.88 2.17 4.97
C VAL A 69 -4.29 1.60 3.60
N ALA A 70 -4.88 0.41 3.56
CA ALA A 70 -5.39 -0.19 2.32
C ALA A 70 -6.50 0.69 1.70
N LEU A 71 -7.43 1.20 2.52
CA LEU A 71 -8.50 2.09 2.06
C LEU A 71 -7.95 3.42 1.49
N GLU A 72 -6.94 4.03 2.13
CA GLU A 72 -6.28 5.24 1.61
C GLU A 72 -5.61 5.01 0.24
N LEU A 73 -5.17 3.78 -0.04
CA LEU A 73 -4.57 3.39 -1.31
C LEU A 73 -5.60 2.93 -2.37
N GLY A 74 -6.86 2.77 -1.99
CA GLY A 74 -7.92 2.21 -2.83
C GLY A 74 -7.79 0.69 -3.04
N ILE A 75 -7.24 -0.02 -2.06
CA ILE A 75 -7.11 -1.48 -2.06
C ILE A 75 -8.32 -2.06 -1.31
N GLU A 76 -9.03 -2.99 -1.92
CA GLU A 76 -10.08 -3.75 -1.25
C GLU A 76 -9.49 -4.66 -0.15
N PRO A 77 -9.99 -4.59 1.10
CA PRO A 77 -9.44 -5.33 2.24
C PRO A 77 -9.78 -6.83 2.27
#